data_AF-A0A7C5VPA6-F1
#
_entry.id   AF-A0A7C5VPA6-F1
#
_cell.length_a   1.000
_cell.length_b   1.000
_cell.length_c   1.000
_cell.angle_alpha   90.00
_cell.angle_beta   90.00
_cell.angle_gamma   90.00
#
_symmetry.space_group_name_H-M   'P 1'
#
loop_
_entity.id
_entity.type
_entity.pdbx_description
1 polymer ?
#
loop_
_entity_poly.entity_id
_entity_poly.type
_entity_poly.pdbx_seq_one_letter_code
_entity_poly.pdbx_strand_id
1 'polypeptide(L)'
;MGGLFIPSLYVGGVLGLLYARCLGLASVLLYVIVGMAAMLAATSKSLLTSIALVAETVGPSFIIFTVIPAAISYFLTGNRPFYKSQRSQRVEPTSFNDSLYRYSSRANKKI
;
A
#
# COMPACT_ATOMS: atom_id res chain seq x y z
N MET A 1 12.39 -6.35 6.61
CA MET A 1 11.11 -6.22 5.89
C MET A 1 10.78 -4.75 5.76
N GLY A 2 11.42 -4.05 4.82
CA GLY A 2 11.20 -2.61 4.64
C GLY A 2 9.88 -2.38 3.89
N GLY A 3 8.95 -1.62 4.47
CA GLY A 3 7.70 -1.29 3.80
C GLY A 3 7.96 -0.41 2.57
N LEU A 4 7.40 -0.79 1.41
CA LEU A 4 7.46 0.01 0.17
C LEU A 4 6.61 1.30 0.24
N PHE A 5 6.05 1.58 1.42
CA PHE A 5 5.22 2.73 1.72
C PHE A 5 5.93 4.07 1.50
N ILE A 6 7.01 4.32 2.23
CA ILE A 6 7.75 5.60 2.17
C ILE A 6 8.36 5.84 0.78
N PRO A 7 8.98 4.83 0.12
CA PRO A 7 9.45 4.98 -1.25
C PRO A 7 8.35 5.40 -2.23
N SER A 8 7.14 4.83 -2.11
CA SER A 8 6.02 5.19 -3.00
C SER A 8 5.56 6.64 -2.83
N LEU A 9 5.53 7.15 -1.58
CA LEU A 9 5.26 8.56 -1.30
C LEU A 9 6.34 9.46 -1.89
N TYR A 10 7.62 9.10 -1.72
CA TYR A 10 8.73 9.88 -2.25
C TYR A 10 8.66 9.98 -3.78
N VAL A 11 8.46 8.85 -4.48
CA VAL A 11 8.31 8.83 -5.93
C VAL A 11 7.10 9.63 -6.39
N GLY A 12 5.95 9.47 -5.73
CA GLY A 12 4.74 10.25 -6.04
C GLY A 12 4.94 11.76 -5.86
N GLY A 13 5.61 12.18 -4.79
CA GLY A 13 5.91 13.58 -4.52
C GLY A 13 6.89 14.19 -5.52
N VAL A 14 7.95 13.45 -5.89
CA VAL A 14 8.91 13.89 -6.92
C VAL A 14 8.24 14.01 -8.29
N LEU A 15 7.36 13.07 -8.66
CA LEU A 15 6.60 13.16 -9.91
C LEU A 15 5.65 14.36 -9.92
N GLY A 16 4.96 14.61 -8.80
CA GLY A 16 4.10 15.79 -8.64
C GLY A 16 4.86 17.11 -8.72
N LEU A 17 6.06 17.17 -8.12
CA LEU A 17 6.97 18.30 -8.22
C LEU A 17 7.42 18.52 -9.68
N LEU A 18 7.86 17.46 -10.35
CA LEU A 18 8.31 17.52 -11.74
C LEU A 18 7.17 18.01 -12.65
N TYR A 19 5.97 17.46 -12.48
CA TYR A 19 4.77 17.87 -13.19
C TYR A 19 4.47 19.37 -13.00
N ALA A 20 4.50 19.84 -11.75
CA ALA A 20 4.26 21.25 -11.44
C ALA A 20 5.31 22.18 -12.07
N ARG A 21 6.58 21.77 -12.05
CA ARG A 21 7.71 22.56 -12.58
C ARG A 21 7.73 22.59 -14.10
N CYS A 22 7.48 21.46 -14.76
CA CYS A 22 7.45 21.38 -16.23
C CYS A 22 6.34 22.24 -16.83
N LEU A 23 5.19 22.36 -16.15
CA LEU A 23 4.05 23.15 -16.61
C LEU A 23 3.99 24.57 -16.01
N GLY A 24 4.96 24.95 -15.17
CA GLY A 24 5.03 26.29 -14.58
C GLY A 24 3.86 26.65 -13.64
N LEU A 25 3.30 25.67 -12.94
CA LEU A 25 2.11 25.87 -12.09
C LEU A 25 2.47 26.59 -10.79
N ALA A 26 1.63 27.55 -10.40
CA ALA A 26 1.84 28.36 -9.19
C ALA A 26 1.79 27.53 -7.89
N SER A 27 0.89 26.55 -7.81
CA SER A 27 0.64 25.77 -6.60
C SER A 27 1.40 24.45 -6.56
N VAL A 28 2.74 24.51 -6.60
CA VAL A 28 3.61 23.32 -6.62
C VAL A 28 3.27 22.31 -5.52
N LEU A 29 3.01 22.80 -4.30
CA LEU A 29 2.68 21.98 -3.14
C LEU A 29 1.43 21.11 -3.36
N LEU A 30 0.38 21.64 -4.01
CA LEU A 30 -0.84 20.87 -4.30
C LEU A 30 -0.54 19.65 -5.18
N TYR A 31 0.26 19.84 -6.23
CA TYR A 31 0.59 18.76 -7.16
C TYR A 31 1.50 17.70 -6.52
N VAL A 32 2.39 18.10 -5.61
CA VAL A 32 3.18 17.18 -4.80
C VAL A 32 2.27 16.30 -3.93
N ILE A 33 1.34 16.90 -3.19
CA ILE A 33 0.40 16.18 -2.31
C ILE A 33 -0.48 15.22 -3.12
N VAL A 34 -1.00 15.69 -4.26
CA VAL A 34 -1.80 14.89 -5.19
C VAL A 34 -1.00 13.70 -5.71
N GLY A 35 0.25 13.92 -6.13
CA GLY A 35 1.13 12.86 -6.62
C GLY A 35 1.46 11.82 -5.55
N MET A 36 1.72 12.25 -4.31
CA MET A 36 1.93 11.38 -3.16
C MET A 36 0.73 10.47 -2.91
N ALA A 37 -0.49 11.04 -2.83
CA ALA A 37 -1.71 10.28 -2.60
C ALA A 37 -2.04 9.32 -3.75
N ALA A 38 -1.87 9.77 -5.00
CA ALA A 38 -2.16 8.97 -6.19
C ALA A 38 -1.23 7.77 -6.33
N MET A 39 0.07 7.94 -6.10
CA MET A 39 1.04 6.84 -6.20
C MET A 39 0.86 5.82 -5.08
N LEU A 40 0.54 6.30 -3.88
CA LEU A 40 0.25 5.44 -2.75
C LEU A 40 -1.04 4.63 -2.96
N ALA A 41 -2.10 5.26 -3.50
CA ALA A 41 -3.37 4.58 -3.82
C ALA A 41 -3.19 3.50 -4.91
N ALA A 42 -2.37 3.76 -5.92
CA ALA A 42 -2.04 2.78 -6.96
C ALA A 42 -1.33 1.54 -6.40
N THR A 43 -0.32 1.75 -5.56
CA THR A 43 0.55 0.66 -5.06
C THR A 43 -0.12 -0.18 -3.97
N SER A 44 -0.81 0.46 -3.03
CA SER A 44 -1.42 -0.18 -1.86
C SER A 44 -2.79 -0.82 -2.13
N LYS A 45 -3.44 -0.46 -3.24
CA LYS A 45 -4.84 -0.83 -3.51
C LYS A 45 -5.81 -0.47 -2.37
N SER A 46 -5.48 0.55 -1.57
CA SER A 46 -6.42 1.13 -0.61
C SER A 46 -6.56 2.62 -0.87
N LEU A 47 -7.70 3.00 -1.45
CA LEU A 47 -8.01 4.38 -1.80
C LEU A 47 -8.13 5.26 -0.55
N LEU A 48 -9.00 4.87 0.39
CA LEU A 48 -9.32 5.70 1.56
C LEU A 48 -8.16 5.80 2.54
N THR A 49 -7.42 4.70 2.76
CA THR A 49 -6.23 4.70 3.63
C THR A 49 -5.14 5.61 3.08
N SER A 50 -4.90 5.58 1.76
CA SER A 50 -3.86 6.43 1.16
C SER A 50 -4.18 7.92 1.30
N ILE A 51 -5.44 8.30 1.07
CA ILE A 51 -5.90 9.68 1.21
C ILE A 51 -5.82 10.16 2.66
N ALA A 52 -6.31 9.35 3.61
CA ALA A 52 -6.27 9.67 5.04
C ALA A 52 -4.83 9.88 5.52
N LEU A 53 -3.92 9.01 5.09
CA LEU A 53 -2.52 9.09 5.50
C LEU A 53 -1.79 10.32 4.97
N VAL A 54 -2.03 10.69 3.70
CA VAL A 54 -1.49 11.94 3.16
C VAL A 54 -2.11 13.16 3.86
N ALA A 55 -3.40 13.10 4.17
CA ALA A 55 -4.09 14.17 4.90
C ALA A 55 -3.58 14.35 6.33
N GLU A 56 -3.21 13.27 7.03
CA GLU A 56 -2.56 13.34 8.33
C GLU A 56 -1.17 13.98 8.24
N THR A 57 -0.43 13.72 7.15
CA THR A 57 0.94 14.27 6.98
C THR A 57 0.98 15.74 6.58
N VAL A 58 0.01 16.22 5.78
CA VAL A 58 0.06 17.59 5.20
C VAL A 58 -1.08 18.48 5.66
N GLY A 59 -2.14 17.89 6.21
CA GLY A 59 -3.33 18.58 6.71
C GLY A 59 -4.60 18.22 5.93
N PRO A 60 -5.77 18.26 6.59
CA PRO A 60 -7.04 17.80 6.01
C PRO A 60 -7.59 18.72 4.92
N SER A 61 -7.12 19.97 4.84
CA SER A 61 -7.58 20.97 3.86
C SER A 61 -7.40 20.53 2.40
N PHE A 62 -6.49 19.60 2.13
CA PHE A 62 -6.16 19.14 0.78
C PHE A 62 -6.83 17.81 0.39
N ILE A 63 -7.60 17.20 1.29
CA ILE A 63 -8.26 15.90 1.05
C ILE A 63 -9.06 15.93 -0.24
N ILE A 64 -9.92 16.93 -0.43
CA ILE A 64 -10.84 17.01 -1.56
C ILE A 64 -10.12 16.97 -2.92
N PHE A 65 -8.95 17.62 -3.00
CA PHE A 65 -8.15 17.68 -4.24
C PHE A 65 -7.42 16.36 -4.53
N THR A 66 -7.16 15.54 -3.50
CA THR A 66 -6.47 14.25 -3.66
C THR A 66 -7.41 13.11 -4.07
N VAL A 67 -8.70 13.19 -3.75
CA VAL A 67 -9.68 12.10 -3.97
C VAL A 67 -9.79 11.71 -5.44
N ILE A 68 -9.99 12.69 -6.33
CA ILE A 68 -10.16 12.45 -7.77
C ILE A 68 -8.92 11.78 -8.38
N PRO A 69 -7.71 12.37 -8.28
CA PRO A 69 -6.50 11.75 -8.83
C PRO A 69 -6.16 10.40 -8.20
N ALA A 70 -6.39 10.22 -6.88
CA ALA A 70 -6.21 8.93 -6.23
C ALA A 70 -7.16 7.86 -6.77
N ALA A 71 -8.43 8.21 -7.01
CA ALA A 71 -9.41 7.30 -7.61
C ALA A 71 -9.01 6.91 -9.03
N ILE A 72 -8.62 7.88 -9.87
CA ILE A 72 -8.16 7.63 -11.24
C ILE A 72 -6.95 6.68 -11.22
N SER A 73 -5.96 6.97 -10.39
CA SER A 73 -4.74 6.16 -10.24
C SER A 73 -5.04 4.73 -9.76
N TYR A 74 -5.97 4.60 -8.81
CA TYR A 74 -6.43 3.32 -8.28
C TYR A 74 -7.09 2.45 -9.37
N PHE A 75 -8.00 3.02 -10.15
CA PHE A 75 -8.69 2.33 -11.24
C PHE A 75 -7.74 2.00 -12.40
N LEU A 76 -6.87 2.93 -12.80
CA LEU A 76 -5.87 2.71 -13.86
C LEU A 76 -4.91 1.56 -13.54
N THR A 77 -4.51 1.43 -12.27
CA THR A 77 -3.61 0.35 -11.84
C THR A 77 -4.28 -1.03 -11.83
N GLY A 78 -5.62 -1.11 -11.91
CA GLY A 78 -6.35 -2.36 -12.14
C GLY A 78 -6.12 -3.45 -11.08
N ASN A 79 -6.08 -4.73 -11.48
CA ASN A 79 -6.07 -5.88 -10.56
C ASN A 79 -4.66 -6.41 -10.18
N ARG A 80 -3.61 -5.58 -10.29
CA ARG A 80 -2.23 -5.96 -9.94
C ARG A 80 -1.74 -5.21 -8.70
N PRO A 81 -2.12 -5.62 -7.48
CA PRO A 81 -1.47 -5.09 -6.28
C PRO A 81 -0.01 -5.55 -6.23
N PHE A 82 0.90 -4.69 -5.80
CA PHE A 82 2.30 -5.08 -5.54
C PHE A 82 2.37 -6.14 -4.43
N TYR A 83 1.45 -6.06 -3.46
CA TYR A 83 1.24 -7.07 -2.43
C TYR A 83 0.45 -8.27 -2.98
N LYS A 84 1.04 -9.04 -3.91
CA LYS A 84 0.48 -10.32 -4.37
C LYS A 84 0.70 -11.47 -3.38
N SER A 85 1.66 -11.36 -2.47
CA SER A 85 2.08 -12.48 -1.61
C SER A 85 1.38 -12.55 -0.25
N GLN A 86 0.49 -11.61 0.10
CA GLN A 86 -0.30 -11.73 1.34
C GLN A 86 -1.54 -12.60 1.13
N ARG A 87 -1.42 -13.66 0.32
CA ARG A 87 -2.38 -14.77 0.29
C ARG A 87 -1.96 -15.79 1.34
N SER A 88 -2.65 -15.71 2.47
CA SER A 88 -3.09 -16.87 3.24
C SER A 88 -2.03 -17.94 3.52
N GLN A 89 -1.13 -17.69 4.46
CA GLN A 89 -0.85 -18.73 5.44
C GLN A 89 -2.01 -18.78 6.44
N ARG A 90 -3.21 -19.13 5.94
CA ARG A 90 -4.17 -19.81 6.81
C ARG A 90 -3.51 -21.16 7.04
N VAL A 91 -2.89 -21.32 8.21
CA VAL A 91 -2.43 -22.63 8.66
C VAL A 91 -3.69 -23.50 8.66
N GLU A 92 -3.79 -24.38 7.68
CA GLU A 92 -4.86 -25.34 7.63
C GLU A 92 -4.70 -26.24 8.87
N PRO A 93 -5.71 -26.35 9.75
CA PRO A 93 -5.57 -27.08 11.01
C PRO A 93 -5.16 -28.56 10.81
N THR A 94 -5.31 -29.09 9.60
CA THR A 94 -4.81 -30.41 9.17
C THR A 94 -3.30 -30.54 9.33
N SER A 95 -2.51 -29.51 8.97
CA SER A 95 -1.04 -29.54 9.12
C SER A 95 -0.60 -29.53 10.58
N PHE A 96 -1.33 -28.83 11.44
CA PHE A 96 -1.05 -28.79 12.87
C PHE A 96 -1.39 -30.14 13.54
N ASN A 97 -2.54 -30.71 13.21
CA ASN A 97 -2.95 -32.01 13.75
C ASN A 97 -2.01 -33.13 13.30
N ASP A 98 -1.59 -33.14 12.03
CA ASP A 98 -0.60 -34.12 11.51
C ASP A 98 0.75 -34.00 12.22
N SER A 99 1.17 -32.78 12.59
CA SER A 99 2.41 -32.58 13.34
C SER A 99 2.32 -33.12 14.77
N LEU A 100 1.15 -32.99 15.43
CA LEU A 100 0.89 -33.57 16.75
C LEU A 100 0.83 -35.10 16.71
N TYR A 101 0.17 -35.69 15.70
CA TYR A 101 0.15 -37.14 15.52
C TYR A 101 1.56 -37.73 15.31
N ARG A 102 2.42 -37.04 14.54
CA ARG A 102 3.81 -37.48 14.35
C ARG A 102 4.67 -37.31 15.61
N TYR A 103 4.33 -36.35 16.48
CA TYR A 103 5.02 -36.17 17.76
C TYR A 103 4.66 -37.26 18.76
N SER A 104 3.37 -37.60 18.89
CA SER A 104 2.91 -38.67 19.80
C SER A 104 3.41 -40.06 19.37
N SER A 105 3.44 -40.34 18.07
CA SER A 105 3.98 -41.59 17.52
C SER A 105 5.48 -41.77 17.77
N ARG A 106 6.26 -40.66 17.77
CA ARG A 106 7.69 -40.70 18.12
C ARG A 106 7.93 -40.83 19.62
N ALA A 107 7.07 -40.26 20.47
CA ALA A 107 7.15 -40.40 21.92
C ALA A 107 6.85 -41.84 22.36
N ASN A 108 5.88 -42.52 21.73
CA ASN A 108 5.51 -43.89 22.05
C ASN A 108 6.52 -44.96 21.56
N LYS A 109 7.43 -44.61 20.64
CA LYS A 109 8.48 -45.52 20.15
C LYS A 109 9.76 -45.50 21.02
N LYS A 110 9.80 -44.70 22.09
CA LYS A 110 10.95 -44.55 23.00
C LYS A 110 10.74 -45.14 24.39
N ILE A 111 9.66 -45.90 24.59
CA ILE A 111 9.37 -46.72 25.78
C ILE A 111 9.35 -48.18 25.31
#